data_AF-A0A9Q3WQP1-F1
#
_entry.id   AF-A0A9Q3WQP1-F1
#
_cell.length_a   1.000
_cell.length_b   1.000
_cell.length_c   1.000
_cell.angle_alpha   90.00
_cell.angle_beta   90.00
_cell.angle_gamma   90.00
#
_symmetry.space_group_name_H-M   'P 1'
#
loop_
_entity.id
_entity.type
_entity.pdbx_description
1 polymer ?
#
loop_
_entity_poly.entity_id
_entity_poly.type
_entity_poly.pdbx_seq_one_letter_code
_entity_poly.pdbx_strand_id
1 'polypeptide(L)'
;RRHAGTDASHIYGGLMASLTSWGELRGVPYEGVPVGTIKRHATGHGNAPKEAMIAAARARGYSPADDNEADAIAILHWALETRGGAA
;
A
#
# COMPACT_ATOMS: atom_id res chain seq x y z
N ARG A 1 21.68 -7.39 20.08
CA ARG A 1 20.22 -7.17 20.24
C ARG A 1 19.50 -7.73 19.02
N ARG A 2 19.06 -8.99 19.07
CA ARG A 2 18.39 -9.72 17.95
C ARG A 2 16.85 -9.53 17.95
N HIS A 3 16.35 -8.42 18.51
CA HIS A 3 14.90 -8.20 18.75
C HIS A 3 14.23 -7.22 17.79
N ALA A 4 14.97 -6.44 16.98
CA ALA A 4 14.37 -5.42 16.11
C ALA A 4 13.35 -6.00 15.12
N GLY A 5 13.60 -7.19 14.57
CA GLY A 5 12.64 -7.88 13.71
C GLY A 5 11.41 -8.37 14.46
N THR A 6 11.56 -8.84 15.69
CA THR A 6 10.44 -9.28 16.55
C THR A 6 9.57 -8.10 16.96
N ASP A 7 10.18 -6.99 17.37
CA ASP A 7 9.48 -5.78 17.76
C ASP A 7 8.68 -5.19 16.58
N ALA A 8 9.29 -5.13 15.39
CA ALA A 8 8.62 -4.70 14.16
C ALA A 8 7.42 -5.59 13.81
N SER A 9 7.55 -6.92 13.95
CA SER A 9 6.45 -7.86 13.71
C SER A 9 5.30 -7.68 14.69
N HIS A 10 5.58 -7.42 15.97
CA HIS A 10 4.54 -7.15 16.97
C HIS A 10 3.78 -5.85 16.67
N ILE A 11 4.51 -4.78 16.30
CA ILE A 11 3.90 -3.51 15.90
C ILE A 11 3.00 -3.71 14.68
N TYR A 12 3.50 -4.38 13.65
CA TYR A 12 2.72 -4.69 12.46
C TYR A 12 1.44 -5.47 12.79
N GLY A 13 1.54 -6.51 13.63
CA GLY A 13 0.39 -7.30 14.06
C GLY A 13 -0.66 -6.45 14.80
N GLY A 14 -0.22 -5.57 15.70
CA GLY A 14 -1.12 -4.68 16.44
C GLY A 14 -1.81 -3.64 15.54
N LEU A 15 -1.09 -3.07 14.58
CA LEU A 15 -1.66 -2.14 13.59
C LEU A 15 -2.68 -2.85 12.69
N MET A 16 -2.35 -4.04 12.20
CA MET A 16 -3.25 -4.83 11.36
C MET A 16 -4.54 -5.19 12.10
N ALA A 17 -4.43 -5.70 13.33
CA ALA A 17 -5.59 -6.04 14.15
C ALA A 17 -6.49 -4.83 14.41
N SER A 18 -5.91 -3.66 14.65
CA SER A 18 -6.65 -2.43 14.88
C SER A 18 -7.42 -1.98 13.62
N LEU A 19 -6.76 -2.02 12.46
CA LEU A 19 -7.36 -1.63 11.18
C LEU A 19 -8.51 -2.57 10.79
N THR A 20 -8.30 -3.89 10.88
CA THR A 20 -9.33 -4.87 10.53
C THR A 20 -10.50 -4.82 11.50
N SER A 21 -10.26 -4.68 12.81
CA SER A 21 -11.33 -4.52 13.81
C SER A 21 -12.22 -3.31 13.50
N TRP A 22 -11.63 -2.18 13.09
CA TRP A 22 -12.40 -1.01 12.67
C TRP A 22 -13.24 -1.28 11.42
N GLY A 23 -12.67 -2.00 10.44
CA GLY A 23 -13.36 -2.39 9.21
C GLY A 23 -14.59 -3.25 9.51
N GLU A 24 -14.42 -4.30 10.32
CA GLU A 24 -15.51 -5.19 10.76
C GLU A 24 -16.62 -4.43 11.50
N LEU A 25 -16.26 -3.58 12.46
CA LEU A 25 -17.22 -2.79 13.24
C LEU A 25 -18.04 -1.82 12.39
N ARG A 26 -17.56 -1.47 11.19
CA ARG A 26 -18.24 -0.55 10.27
C ARG A 26 -18.83 -1.24 9.04
N GLY A 27 -18.66 -2.55 8.92
CA GLY A 27 -19.06 -3.29 7.72
C GLY A 27 -18.35 -2.80 6.45
N VAL A 28 -17.10 -2.34 6.57
CA VAL A 28 -16.27 -1.91 5.43
C VAL A 28 -15.41 -3.10 4.99
N PRO A 29 -15.63 -3.66 3.78
CA PRO A 29 -14.78 -4.70 3.24
C PRO A 29 -13.34 -4.19 3.04
N TYR A 30 -12.37 -5.05 3.31
CA TYR A 30 -10.95 -4.75 3.12
C TYR A 30 -10.22 -5.95 2.52
N GLU A 31 -9.15 -5.66 1.80
CA GLU A 31 -8.26 -6.66 1.23
C GLU A 31 -6.81 -6.24 1.38
N GLY A 32 -5.93 -7.23 1.55
CA GLY A 32 -4.49 -7.00 1.55
C GLY A 32 -3.96 -7.08 0.12
N VAL A 33 -3.30 -6.02 -0.35
CA VAL A 33 -2.66 -6.01 -1.67
C VAL A 33 -1.14 -6.07 -1.51
N PRO A 34 -0.44 -7.01 -2.16
CA PRO A 34 1.03 -7.06 -2.10
C PRO A 34 1.65 -5.78 -2.66
N VAL A 35 2.62 -5.20 -1.94
CA VAL A 35 3.32 -3.98 -2.39
C VAL A 35 3.95 -4.13 -3.78
N GLY A 36 4.45 -5.32 -4.11
CA GLY A 36 5.00 -5.58 -5.45
C GLY A 36 3.96 -5.52 -6.57
N THR A 37 2.68 -5.81 -6.28
CA THR A 37 1.58 -5.66 -7.23
C THR A 37 1.34 -4.19 -7.52
N ILE A 38 1.26 -3.36 -6.47
CA ILE A 38 1.04 -1.91 -6.56
C ILE A 38 2.20 -1.25 -7.30
N LYS A 39 3.45 -1.58 -6.94
CA LYS A 39 4.65 -1.07 -7.61
C LYS A 39 4.68 -1.43 -9.09
N ARG A 40 4.35 -2.68 -9.44
CA ARG A 40 4.28 -3.11 -10.84
C ARG A 40 3.20 -2.36 -11.60
N HIS A 41 2.03 -2.15 -11.00
CA HIS A 41 0.96 -1.40 -11.63
C HIS A 41 1.34 0.06 -11.87
N ALA A 42 1.96 0.72 -10.89
CA ALA A 42 2.33 2.13 -11.00
C ALA A 42 3.55 2.40 -11.90
N THR A 43 4.53 1.49 -11.95
CA THR A 43 5.84 1.76 -12.57
C THR A 43 6.25 0.75 -13.64
N GLY A 44 5.49 -0.34 -13.82
CA GLY A 44 5.88 -1.50 -14.63
C GLY A 44 6.78 -2.51 -13.90
N HIS A 45 7.38 -2.16 -12.75
CA HIS A 45 8.32 -3.01 -12.03
C HIS A 45 7.91 -3.25 -10.57
N GLY A 46 7.79 -4.52 -10.16
CA GLY A 46 7.35 -4.87 -8.80
C GLY A 46 8.36 -4.57 -7.69
N ASN A 47 9.61 -4.30 -8.04
CA ASN A 47 10.71 -3.95 -7.14
C ASN A 47 11.15 -2.48 -7.31
N ALA A 48 10.27 -1.62 -7.82
CA ALA A 48 10.59 -0.23 -8.07
C ALA A 48 11.09 0.50 -6.80
N PRO A 49 12.10 1.39 -6.95
CA PRO A 49 12.61 2.20 -5.85
C PRO A 49 11.60 3.29 -5.45
N LYS A 50 11.82 3.92 -4.29
CA LYS A 50 10.90 4.90 -3.69
C LYS A 50 10.66 6.10 -4.60
N GLU A 51 11.71 6.56 -5.26
CA GLU A 51 11.72 7.71 -6.17
C GLU A 51 10.83 7.44 -7.40
N ALA A 52 10.80 6.20 -7.88
CA ALA A 52 9.95 5.82 -9.01
C ALA A 52 8.47 5.84 -8.63
N MET A 53 8.12 5.47 -7.40
CA MET A 53 6.74 5.58 -6.91
C MET A 53 6.30 7.04 -6.81
N ILE A 54 7.14 7.91 -6.24
CA ILE A 54 6.87 9.36 -6.17
C ILE A 54 6.72 9.94 -7.57
N ALA A 55 7.60 9.58 -8.52
CA ALA A 55 7.49 10.04 -9.90
C ALA A 55 6.19 9.56 -10.58
N ALA A 56 5.79 8.31 -10.36
CA ALA A 56 4.54 7.77 -10.91
C ALA A 56 3.30 8.50 -10.36
N ALA A 57 3.27 8.79 -9.05
CA ALA A 57 2.20 9.57 -8.43
C ALA A 57 2.16 11.01 -8.98
N ARG A 58 3.32 11.65 -9.17
CA ARG A 58 3.42 12.99 -9.79
C ARG A 58 2.97 13.00 -11.25
N ALA A 59 3.30 11.98 -12.02
CA ALA A 59 2.85 11.84 -13.40
C ALA A 59 1.31 11.72 -13.52
N ARG A 60 0.65 11.22 -12.46
CA ARG A 60 -0.81 11.19 -12.32
C ARG A 60 -1.43 12.50 -11.79
N GLY A 61 -0.62 13.54 -11.56
CA GLY A 61 -1.09 14.87 -11.14
C GLY A 61 -1.14 15.10 -9.62
N TYR A 62 -0.61 14.19 -8.81
CA TYR A 62 -0.55 14.34 -7.35
C TYR A 62 0.76 14.96 -6.88
N SER A 63 0.77 15.46 -5.65
CA SER A 63 1.96 16.01 -4.99
C SER A 63 2.23 15.30 -3.66
N PRO A 64 2.64 14.02 -3.66
CA PRO A 64 2.88 13.28 -2.43
C PRO A 64 4.09 13.84 -1.67
N ALA A 65 3.99 13.84 -0.34
CA ALA A 65 5.07 14.27 0.56
C ALA A 65 6.20 13.23 0.64
N ASP A 66 5.86 11.94 0.58
CA ASP A 66 6.80 10.82 0.71
C ASP A 66 6.40 9.59 -0.13
N ASP A 67 7.12 8.48 0.05
CA ASP A 67 6.83 7.22 -0.62
C ASP A 67 5.56 6.52 -0.11
N ASN A 68 5.16 6.73 1.16
CA ASN A 68 3.95 6.13 1.71
C ASN A 68 2.69 6.73 1.06
N GLU A 69 2.66 8.06 0.87
CA GLU A 69 1.58 8.73 0.14
C GLU A 69 1.56 8.31 -1.33
N ALA A 70 2.73 8.15 -1.95
CA ALA A 70 2.82 7.65 -3.32
C ALA A 70 2.28 6.21 -3.46
N ASP A 71 2.58 5.33 -2.50
CA ASP A 71 2.05 3.96 -2.45
C ASP A 71 0.52 3.97 -2.23
N ALA A 72 0.00 4.89 -1.40
CA ALA A 72 -1.45 5.07 -1.18
C ALA A 72 -2.19 5.54 -2.45
N ILE A 73 -1.60 6.45 -3.22
CA ILE A 73 -2.13 6.87 -4.52
C ILE A 73 -2.07 5.70 -5.51
N ALA A 74 -1.00 4.93 -5.49
CA ALA A 74 -0.83 3.79 -6.38
C ALA A 74 -1.86 2.67 -6.11
N ILE A 75 -2.15 2.33 -4.84
CA ILE A 75 -3.19 1.34 -4.50
C ILE A 75 -4.59 1.84 -4.88
N LEU A 76 -4.88 3.14 -4.72
CA LEU A 76 -6.13 3.74 -5.17
C LEU A 76 -6.34 3.52 -6.66
N HIS A 77 -5.33 3.86 -7.47
CA HIS A 77 -5.44 3.71 -8.92
C HIS A 77 -5.49 2.25 -9.37
N TRP A 78 -4.71 1.37 -8.73
CA TRP A 78 -4.81 -0.06 -8.97
C TRP A 78 -6.23 -0.55 -8.71
N ALA A 79 -6.84 -0.20 -7.58
CA ALA A 79 -8.19 -0.63 -7.23
C ALA A 79 -9.24 -0.10 -8.23
N LEU A 80 -9.14 1.16 -8.65
CA LEU A 80 -10.07 1.77 -9.61
C LEU A 80 -9.95 1.17 -11.02
N GLU A 81 -8.72 0.92 -11.48
CA GLU A 81 -8.45 0.46 -12.85
C GLU A 81 -8.63 -1.05 -13.01
N THR A 82 -8.45 -1.82 -11.93
CA THR A 82 -8.58 -3.29 -11.94
C THR A 82 -9.81 -3.80 -11.20
N ARG A 83 -10.66 -2.91 -10.67
CA ARG A 83 -11.82 -3.26 -9.83
C ARG A 83 -11.44 -4.16 -8.65
N GLY A 84 -10.34 -3.81 -7.96
CA GLY A 84 -9.80 -4.63 -6.86
C GLY A 84 -9.21 -5.96 -7.33
N GLY A 85 -8.60 -5.99 -8.52
CA GLY A 85 -8.05 -7.22 -9.11
C GLY A 85 -9.11 -8.22 -9.61
N ALA A 86 -10.39 -7.85 -9.62
CA ALA A 86 -11.44 -8.64 -10.26
C ALA A 86 -11.32 -8.52 -11.79
N ALA A 87 -10.89 -9.61 -12.44
CA ALA A 87 -10.86 -9.74 -13.90
C ALA A 87 -12.27 -9.72 -14.52
#